data_AF-A0A847GHG0-F1
#
_entry.id   AF-A0A847GHG0-F1
#
_cell.length_a   1.000
_cell.length_b   1.000
_cell.length_c   1.000
_cell.angle_alpha   90.00
_cell.angle_beta   90.00
_cell.angle_gamma   90.00
#
_symmetry.space_group_name_H-M   'P 1'
#
loop_
_entity.id
_entity.type
_entity.pdbx_description
1 polymer ?
#
loop_
_entity_poly.entity_id
_entity_poly.type
_entity_poly.pdbx_seq_one_letter_code
_entity_poly.pdbx_strand_id
1 'polypeptide(L)'
;PLDSVLTYATYLKRAEGTGSTGIHDHPWYYYLSLLSWHWKMAGPKWTEAPVLALALFGAVTALWPKRTPDEDKRLVRFLLFFTLAMTVGFSLIPYKSPWNMLVFYQGMLLLAGCGAAALVRMARWKPLQAPMTALLLAGAAFLANQSWLGNFKYAADVRNPYVYAHTSTAALRMVDRVHQIAAVHPDGNRMIVRIIRPGGDYWPLPWYFRDLERVGYHVGFPATPDAAVIISGPELNQLLKEHLKDDYFVESCALRPGISLQVRIRRDLWEKFMAERG
;
A
#
# COMPACT_ATOMS: atom_id res chain seq x y z
N PRO A 1 -28.89 -12.58 -20.19
CA PRO A 1 -29.05 -13.27 -18.88
C PRO A 1 -27.88 -14.23 -18.53
N LEU A 2 -27.41 -15.07 -19.47
CA LEU A 2 -26.28 -15.99 -19.26
C LEU A 2 -24.97 -15.24 -18.96
N ASP A 3 -24.69 -14.17 -19.70
CA ASP A 3 -23.48 -13.35 -19.50
C ASP A 3 -23.43 -12.68 -18.12
N SER A 4 -24.58 -12.31 -17.57
CA SER A 4 -24.69 -11.76 -16.20
C SER A 4 -24.30 -12.81 -15.15
N VAL A 5 -24.61 -14.08 -15.37
CA VAL A 5 -24.22 -15.19 -14.47
C VAL A 5 -22.75 -15.56 -14.65
N LEU A 6 -22.27 -15.62 -15.89
CA LEU A 6 -20.86 -15.91 -16.22
C LEU A 6 -19.91 -14.82 -15.70
N THR A 7 -20.40 -13.59 -15.54
CA THR A 7 -19.67 -12.50 -14.90
C THR A 7 -19.31 -12.87 -13.45
N TYR A 8 -20.25 -13.44 -12.66
CA TYR A 8 -19.96 -13.87 -11.29
C TYR A 8 -18.94 -15.02 -11.24
N ALA A 9 -18.96 -15.95 -12.21
CA ALA A 9 -17.97 -17.02 -12.29
C ALA A 9 -16.54 -16.47 -12.53
N THR A 10 -16.40 -15.38 -13.28
CA THR A 10 -15.12 -14.70 -13.49
C THR A 10 -14.62 -14.05 -12.19
N TYR A 11 -15.51 -13.43 -11.41
CA TYR A 11 -15.15 -12.85 -10.11
C TYR A 11 -14.81 -13.92 -9.07
N LEU A 12 -15.52 -15.06 -9.05
CA LEU A 12 -15.20 -16.21 -8.20
C LEU A 12 -13.78 -16.73 -8.47
N LYS A 13 -13.41 -16.95 -9.74
CA LYS A 13 -12.05 -17.38 -10.12
C LYS A 13 -10.97 -16.39 -9.68
N ARG A 14 -11.24 -15.08 -9.78
CA ARG A 14 -10.31 -14.03 -9.29
C ARG A 14 -10.23 -13.99 -7.77
N ALA A 15 -11.35 -14.21 -7.08
CA ALA A 15 -11.42 -14.26 -5.62
C ALA A 15 -10.63 -15.45 -5.03
N GLU A 16 -10.57 -16.55 -5.76
CA GLU A 16 -9.70 -17.71 -5.48
C GLU A 16 -8.20 -17.44 -5.69
N GLY A 17 -7.82 -16.25 -6.19
CA GLY A 17 -6.43 -15.88 -6.45
C GLY A 17 -5.92 -16.22 -7.85
N THR A 18 -6.78 -16.73 -8.74
CA THR A 18 -6.39 -17.10 -10.11
C THR A 18 -6.01 -15.84 -10.91
N GLY A 19 -4.74 -15.74 -11.32
CA GLY A 19 -4.23 -14.64 -12.13
C GLY A 19 -3.64 -13.46 -11.34
N SER A 20 -3.68 -13.49 -10.00
CA SER A 20 -2.83 -12.61 -9.20
C SER A 20 -1.47 -13.26 -9.02
N THR A 21 -0.39 -12.58 -9.44
CA THR A 21 0.95 -12.84 -8.89
C THR A 21 0.80 -12.90 -7.37
N GLY A 22 1.28 -13.94 -6.68
CA GLY A 22 0.95 -14.34 -5.28
C GLY A 22 1.07 -13.29 -4.15
N ILE A 23 1.25 -12.02 -4.49
CA ILE A 23 1.18 -10.82 -3.66
C ILE A 23 -0.20 -10.61 -3.02
N HIS A 24 -1.29 -11.14 -3.60
CA HIS A 24 -2.66 -10.95 -3.07
C HIS A 24 -3.23 -12.18 -2.37
N ASP A 25 -2.50 -13.30 -2.38
CA ASP A 25 -2.88 -14.50 -1.68
C ASP A 25 -2.40 -14.41 -0.22
N HIS A 26 -3.35 -14.41 0.69
CA HIS A 26 -3.12 -14.14 2.10
C HIS A 26 -3.94 -15.07 2.99
N PRO A 27 -3.37 -15.53 4.12
CA PRO A 27 -4.08 -16.43 5.03
C PRO A 27 -5.31 -15.74 5.64
N TRP A 28 -6.23 -16.53 6.16
CA TRP A 28 -7.48 -16.02 6.75
C TRP A 28 -7.24 -14.99 7.86
N TYR A 29 -6.16 -15.14 8.64
CA TYR A 29 -5.82 -14.23 9.73
C TYR A 29 -5.10 -12.94 9.28
N TYR A 30 -4.94 -12.72 7.98
CA TYR A 30 -4.18 -11.58 7.43
C TYR A 30 -4.60 -10.22 7.99
N TYR A 31 -5.89 -9.89 7.95
CA TYR A 31 -6.36 -8.59 8.46
C TYR A 31 -6.14 -8.45 9.97
N LEU A 32 -6.37 -9.52 10.74
CA LEU A 32 -6.10 -9.52 12.17
C LEU A 32 -4.60 -9.34 12.47
N SER A 33 -3.71 -9.86 11.61
CA SER A 33 -2.27 -9.63 11.74
C SER A 33 -1.85 -8.19 11.43
N LEU A 34 -2.55 -7.50 10.53
CA LEU A 34 -2.31 -6.07 10.27
C LEU A 34 -2.74 -5.21 11.45
N LEU A 35 -3.89 -5.52 12.05
CA LEU A 35 -4.47 -4.75 13.15
C LEU A 35 -3.82 -5.05 14.50
N SER A 36 -3.44 -6.30 14.78
CA SER A 36 -2.95 -6.68 16.11
C SER A 36 -1.52 -6.21 16.34
N TRP A 37 -0.58 -6.66 15.51
CA TRP A 37 0.82 -6.31 15.62
C TRP A 37 1.55 -6.58 14.31
N HIS A 38 2.10 -5.52 13.71
CA HIS A 38 2.90 -5.63 12.50
C HIS A 38 4.29 -5.03 12.70
N TRP A 39 5.29 -5.89 12.60
CA TRP A 39 6.70 -5.52 12.63
C TRP A 39 7.52 -6.52 11.80
N LYS A 40 7.76 -6.18 10.53
CA LYS A 40 8.51 -7.04 9.59
C LYS A 40 9.91 -6.52 9.25
N MET A 41 10.19 -5.25 9.51
CA MET A 41 11.43 -4.58 9.15
C MET A 41 11.80 -3.52 10.18
N ALA A 42 13.05 -3.07 10.19
CA ALA A 42 13.50 -1.98 11.04
C ALA A 42 12.70 -0.69 10.74
N GLY A 43 11.95 -0.21 11.72
CA GLY A 43 10.99 0.88 11.56
C GLY A 43 9.96 0.91 12.69
N PRO A 44 8.87 1.69 12.52
CA PRO A 44 7.78 1.73 13.47
C PRO A 44 7.16 0.34 13.69
N LYS A 45 6.65 0.14 14.91
CA LYS A 45 5.83 -1.00 15.26
C LYS A 45 4.37 -0.57 15.12
N TRP A 46 3.63 -1.21 14.23
CA TRP A 46 2.26 -0.83 13.92
C TRP A 46 1.29 -1.71 14.69
N THR A 47 0.28 -1.08 15.28
CA THR A 47 -0.76 -1.79 16.03
C THR A 47 -1.99 -0.92 16.22
N GLU A 48 -3.13 -1.56 16.09
CA GLU A 48 -4.47 -1.07 16.41
C GLU A 48 -5.01 -1.74 17.69
N ALA A 49 -4.12 -2.33 18.51
CA ALA A 49 -4.49 -3.06 19.72
C ALA A 49 -5.42 -2.29 20.68
N PRO A 50 -5.26 -0.97 20.92
CA PRO A 50 -6.21 -0.22 21.72
C PRO A 50 -7.64 -0.26 21.14
N VAL A 51 -7.78 -0.14 19.82
CA VAL A 51 -9.08 -0.27 19.14
C VAL A 51 -9.62 -1.69 19.30
N LEU A 52 -8.80 -2.72 19.05
CA LEU A 52 -9.22 -4.11 19.16
C LEU A 52 -9.69 -4.47 20.59
N ALA A 53 -8.95 -4.03 21.61
CA ALA A 53 -9.29 -4.27 23.01
C ALA A 53 -10.59 -3.58 23.41
N LEU A 54 -10.75 -2.30 23.03
CA LEU A 54 -11.97 -1.55 23.31
C LEU A 54 -13.17 -2.08 22.51
N ALA A 55 -12.96 -2.52 21.27
CA ALA A 55 -14.01 -3.12 20.43
C ALA A 55 -14.49 -4.45 21.02
N LEU A 56 -13.58 -5.28 21.51
CA LEU A 56 -13.91 -6.51 22.23
C LEU A 56 -14.73 -6.20 23.49
N PHE A 57 -14.33 -5.18 24.25
CA PHE A 57 -15.10 -4.75 25.42
C PHE A 57 -16.49 -4.23 25.04
N GLY A 58 -16.60 -3.46 23.96
CA GLY A 58 -17.87 -3.05 23.35
C GLY A 58 -18.74 -4.23 22.94
N ALA A 59 -18.16 -5.26 22.32
CA ALA A 59 -18.85 -6.49 21.96
C ALA A 59 -19.40 -7.23 23.19
N VAL A 60 -18.58 -7.39 24.23
CA VAL A 60 -19.01 -8.03 25.49
C VAL A 60 -20.17 -7.27 26.13
N THR A 61 -20.09 -5.94 26.18
CA THR A 61 -21.15 -5.09 26.76
C THR A 61 -22.46 -5.11 25.95
N ALA A 62 -22.38 -5.28 24.63
CA ALA A 62 -23.53 -5.44 23.74
C ALA A 62 -24.32 -6.73 24.00
N LEU A 63 -23.60 -7.81 24.33
CA LEU A 63 -24.17 -9.13 24.64
C LEU A 63 -24.61 -9.26 26.09
N TRP A 64 -24.02 -8.49 27.01
CA TRP A 64 -24.39 -8.51 28.42
C TRP A 64 -25.87 -8.14 28.64
N PRO A 65 -26.54 -8.67 29.69
CA PRO A 65 -27.86 -8.20 30.09
C PRO A 65 -27.96 -6.68 30.22
N LYS A 66 -29.16 -6.15 29.98
CA LYS A 66 -29.43 -4.73 30.19
C LYS A 66 -29.22 -4.38 31.66
N ARG A 67 -28.57 -3.25 31.93
CA ARG A 67 -28.40 -2.71 33.28
C ARG A 67 -29.64 -1.97 33.75
N THR A 68 -30.37 -1.36 32.82
CA THR A 68 -31.64 -0.66 33.09
C THR A 68 -32.69 -1.05 32.04
N PRO A 69 -33.99 -1.00 32.36
CA PRO A 69 -35.06 -1.31 31.39
C PRO A 69 -34.96 -0.47 30.10
N ASP A 70 -34.58 0.81 30.25
CA ASP A 70 -34.49 1.80 29.17
C ASP A 70 -33.24 1.67 28.28
N GLU A 71 -32.29 0.80 28.63
CA GLU A 71 -31.08 0.62 27.84
C GLU A 71 -31.42 -0.03 26.47
N ASP A 72 -31.25 0.72 25.37
CA ASP A 72 -31.37 0.16 24.02
C ASP A 72 -30.01 -0.35 23.51
N LYS A 73 -29.92 -1.67 23.29
CA LYS A 73 -28.74 -2.36 22.78
C LYS A 73 -28.86 -2.76 21.30
N ARG A 74 -29.97 -2.45 20.62
CA ARG A 74 -30.23 -2.89 19.24
C ARG A 74 -29.14 -2.43 18.29
N LEU A 75 -28.76 -1.16 18.36
CA LEU A 75 -27.71 -0.59 17.52
C LEU A 75 -26.35 -1.25 17.78
N VAL A 76 -25.93 -1.37 19.05
CA VAL A 76 -24.62 -1.96 19.38
C VAL A 76 -24.55 -3.44 18.99
N ARG A 77 -25.66 -4.17 19.13
CA ARG A 77 -25.76 -5.57 18.65
C ARG A 77 -25.72 -5.66 17.13
N PHE A 78 -26.41 -4.77 16.42
CA PHE A 78 -26.30 -4.69 14.97
C PHE A 78 -24.84 -4.44 14.55
N LEU A 79 -24.17 -3.45 15.16
CA LEU A 79 -22.75 -3.16 14.89
C LEU A 79 -21.87 -4.38 15.17
N LEU A 80 -22.11 -5.13 16.24
CA LEU A 80 -21.40 -6.36 16.57
C LEU A 80 -21.56 -7.41 15.47
N PHE A 81 -22.80 -7.77 15.12
CA PHE A 81 -23.05 -8.82 14.13
C PHE A 81 -22.61 -8.40 12.73
N PHE A 82 -22.81 -7.14 12.35
CA PHE A 82 -22.27 -6.57 11.12
C PHE A 82 -20.75 -6.69 11.07
N THR A 83 -20.05 -6.24 12.13
CA THR A 83 -18.58 -6.28 12.19
C THR A 83 -18.07 -7.71 12.11
N LEU A 84 -18.69 -8.65 12.82
CA LEU A 84 -18.32 -10.06 12.78
C LEU A 84 -18.55 -10.68 11.40
N ALA A 85 -19.74 -10.48 10.81
CA ALA A 85 -20.07 -11.02 9.49
C ALA A 85 -19.11 -10.48 8.42
N MET A 86 -18.83 -9.18 8.42
CA MET A 86 -17.90 -8.56 7.47
C MET A 86 -16.45 -9.01 7.70
N THR A 87 -16.01 -9.12 8.96
CA THR A 87 -14.66 -9.61 9.28
C THR A 87 -14.48 -11.04 8.78
N VAL A 88 -15.43 -11.94 9.05
CA VAL A 88 -15.39 -13.33 8.59
C VAL A 88 -15.47 -13.40 7.07
N GLY A 89 -16.43 -12.71 6.45
CA GLY A 89 -16.63 -12.71 5.00
C GLY A 89 -15.38 -12.29 4.24
N PHE A 90 -14.75 -11.17 4.61
CA PHE A 90 -13.51 -10.73 3.97
C PHE A 90 -12.30 -11.62 4.31
N SER A 91 -12.24 -12.20 5.50
CA SER A 91 -11.13 -13.07 5.91
C SER A 91 -11.13 -14.41 5.18
N LEU A 92 -12.31 -14.93 4.82
CA LEU A 92 -12.45 -16.19 4.09
C LEU A 92 -12.03 -16.10 2.62
N ILE A 93 -12.09 -14.91 2.00
CA ILE A 93 -11.71 -14.73 0.60
C ILE A 93 -10.18 -14.71 0.48
N PRO A 94 -9.53 -15.64 -0.26
CA PRO A 94 -8.07 -15.71 -0.38
C PRO A 94 -7.45 -14.44 -0.94
N TYR A 95 -8.02 -13.88 -2.01
CA TYR A 95 -7.60 -12.62 -2.60
C TYR A 95 -7.91 -11.45 -1.65
N LYS A 96 -6.88 -10.88 -1.01
CA LYS A 96 -7.03 -9.80 -0.02
C LYS A 96 -6.23 -8.57 -0.41
N SER A 97 -6.84 -7.40 -0.20
CA SER A 97 -6.19 -6.09 -0.28
C SER A 97 -6.37 -5.36 1.06
N PRO A 98 -5.39 -4.58 1.53
CA PRO A 98 -5.47 -3.93 2.84
C PRO A 98 -6.74 -3.08 3.04
N TRP A 99 -7.17 -2.33 2.03
CA TRP A 99 -8.32 -1.41 2.14
C TRP A 99 -9.67 -2.10 2.35
N ASN A 100 -9.80 -3.39 2.02
CA ASN A 100 -11.03 -4.13 2.32
C ASN A 100 -11.31 -4.18 3.83
N MET A 101 -10.28 -4.04 4.66
CA MET A 101 -10.44 -4.02 6.11
C MET A 101 -11.28 -2.83 6.60
N LEU A 102 -11.30 -1.71 5.86
CA LEU A 102 -12.01 -0.50 6.25
C LEU A 102 -13.50 -0.77 6.52
N VAL A 103 -14.09 -1.73 5.81
CA VAL A 103 -15.51 -2.07 5.92
C VAL A 103 -15.88 -2.63 7.29
N PHE A 104 -15.04 -3.47 7.90
CA PHE A 104 -15.28 -3.97 9.25
C PHE A 104 -14.52 -3.20 10.32
N TYR A 105 -13.39 -2.57 9.98
CA TYR A 105 -12.61 -1.76 10.91
C TYR A 105 -13.39 -0.51 11.36
N GLN A 106 -14.21 0.11 10.50
CA GLN A 106 -15.17 1.14 10.93
C GLN A 106 -16.14 0.62 12.02
N GLY A 107 -16.58 -0.64 11.91
CA GLY A 107 -17.44 -1.27 12.90
C GLY A 107 -16.71 -1.53 14.21
N MET A 108 -15.45 -1.96 14.14
CA MET A 108 -14.56 -2.08 15.30
C MET A 108 -14.34 -0.72 15.99
N LEU A 109 -14.14 0.37 15.25
CA LEU A 109 -14.01 1.72 15.81
C LEU A 109 -15.26 2.17 16.56
N LEU A 110 -16.45 1.92 16.00
CA LEU A 110 -17.72 2.23 16.67
C LEU A 110 -17.91 1.39 17.94
N LEU A 111 -17.63 0.09 17.87
CA LEU A 111 -17.65 -0.79 19.04
C LEU A 111 -16.61 -0.36 20.09
N ALA A 112 -15.44 0.10 19.68
CA ALA A 112 -14.42 0.63 20.57
C ALA A 112 -14.91 1.90 21.28
N GLY A 113 -15.63 2.78 20.59
CA GLY A 113 -16.30 3.93 21.21
C GLY A 113 -17.34 3.51 22.25
N CYS A 114 -18.18 2.52 21.94
CA CYS A 114 -19.13 1.95 22.90
C CYS A 114 -18.42 1.33 24.11
N GLY A 115 -17.34 0.59 23.87
CA GLY A 115 -16.53 -0.03 24.91
C GLY A 115 -15.88 0.99 25.82
N ALA A 116 -15.25 2.03 25.26
CA ALA A 116 -14.67 3.13 26.02
C ALA A 116 -15.70 3.83 26.89
N ALA A 117 -16.89 4.12 26.35
CA ALA A 117 -17.98 4.73 27.11
C ALA A 117 -18.48 3.82 28.24
N ALA A 118 -18.61 2.51 27.99
CA ALA A 118 -19.00 1.55 29.01
C ALA A 118 -17.95 1.42 30.13
N LEU A 119 -16.67 1.48 29.77
CA LEU A 119 -15.54 1.39 30.69
C LEU A 119 -15.56 2.59 31.65
N VAL A 120 -15.66 3.81 31.13
CA VAL A 120 -15.77 5.03 31.97
C VAL A 120 -16.99 4.98 32.88
N ARG A 121 -18.15 4.53 32.39
CA ARG A 121 -19.38 4.40 33.20
C ARG A 121 -19.28 3.32 34.28
N MET A 122 -18.40 2.33 34.13
CA MET A 122 -18.17 1.33 35.18
C MET A 122 -17.44 1.89 36.39
N ALA A 123 -16.60 2.91 36.21
CA ALA A 123 -16.10 3.70 37.33
C ALA A 123 -17.24 4.54 37.91
N ARG A 124 -17.80 4.04 39.02
CA ARG A 124 -18.89 4.71 39.75
C ARG A 124 -18.47 6.06 40.33
N TRP A 125 -17.18 6.28 40.56
CA TRP A 125 -16.64 7.45 41.24
C TRP A 125 -15.93 8.37 40.24
N LYS A 126 -16.31 9.65 40.20
CA LYS A 126 -15.68 10.70 39.37
C LYS A 126 -14.14 10.74 39.45
N PRO A 127 -13.49 10.61 40.62
CA PRO A 127 -12.03 10.60 40.67
C PRO A 127 -11.40 9.38 39.97
N LEU A 128 -12.12 8.25 39.83
CA LEU A 128 -11.65 7.11 39.02
C LEU A 128 -11.91 7.29 37.51
N GLN A 129 -12.90 8.11 37.13
CA GLN A 129 -13.16 8.41 35.72
C GLN A 129 -12.06 9.27 35.10
N ALA A 130 -11.45 10.16 35.87
CA ALA A 130 -10.36 11.02 35.41
C ALA A 130 -9.15 10.23 34.87
N PRO A 131 -8.51 9.31 35.63
CA PRO A 131 -7.39 8.52 35.12
C PRO A 131 -7.80 7.59 33.97
N MET A 132 -9.03 7.06 33.97
CA MET A 132 -9.53 6.23 32.86
C MET A 132 -9.69 7.04 31.57
N THR A 133 -10.23 8.26 31.68
CA THR A 133 -10.36 9.17 30.55
C THR A 133 -8.98 9.60 30.05
N ALA A 134 -8.05 9.90 30.96
CA ALA A 134 -6.67 10.21 30.60
C ALA A 134 -5.99 9.04 29.86
N LEU A 135 -6.20 7.79 30.29
CA LEU A 135 -5.68 6.60 29.62
C LEU A 135 -6.29 6.43 28.21
N LEU A 136 -7.60 6.67 28.05
CA LEU A 136 -8.25 6.64 26.74
C LEU A 136 -7.71 7.73 25.80
N LEU A 137 -7.48 8.93 26.31
CA LEU A 137 -6.87 10.02 25.56
C LEU A 137 -5.42 9.71 25.16
N ALA A 138 -4.64 9.09 26.06
CA ALA A 138 -3.30 8.63 25.74
C ALA A 138 -3.31 7.56 24.65
N GLY A 139 -4.26 6.61 24.70
CA GLY A 139 -4.48 5.62 23.64
C GLY A 139 -4.86 6.26 22.31
N ALA A 140 -5.75 7.26 22.32
CA ALA A 140 -6.13 8.01 21.13
C ALA A 140 -4.95 8.82 20.55
N ALA A 141 -4.13 9.45 21.39
CA ALA A 141 -2.92 10.15 20.96
C ALA A 141 -1.88 9.19 20.35
N PHE A 142 -1.72 8.00 20.94
CA PHE A 142 -0.89 6.94 20.38
C PHE A 142 -1.37 6.52 18.98
N LEU A 143 -2.67 6.27 18.80
CA LEU A 143 -3.26 5.92 17.50
C LEU A 143 -3.17 7.08 16.50
N ALA A 144 -3.33 8.33 16.94
CA ALA A 144 -3.14 9.50 16.10
C ALA A 144 -1.69 9.59 15.58
N ASN A 145 -0.70 9.28 16.42
CA ASN A 145 0.70 9.20 15.99
C ASN A 145 0.92 8.03 15.00
N GLN A 146 0.33 6.86 15.22
CA GLN A 146 0.36 5.76 14.24
C GLN A 146 -0.22 6.20 12.89
N SER A 147 -1.38 6.84 12.90
CA SER A 147 -2.02 7.38 11.70
C SER A 147 -1.15 8.43 11.00
N TRP A 148 -0.54 9.35 11.76
CA TRP A 148 0.37 10.35 11.20
C TRP A 148 1.61 9.71 10.55
N LEU A 149 2.23 8.74 11.21
CA LEU A 149 3.36 7.99 10.66
C LEU A 149 2.96 7.30 9.35
N GLY A 150 1.80 6.64 9.33
CA GLY A 150 1.32 5.88 8.17
C GLY A 150 1.00 6.77 6.98
N ASN A 151 0.35 7.92 7.21
CA ASN A 151 -0.12 8.78 6.13
C ASN A 151 0.93 9.77 5.61
N PHE A 152 1.88 10.20 6.45
CA PHE A 152 2.81 11.28 6.08
C PHE A 152 4.27 10.84 6.03
N LYS A 153 4.73 10.02 6.97
CA LYS A 153 6.15 9.63 7.05
C LYS A 153 6.46 8.36 6.24
N TYR A 154 5.53 7.41 6.23
CA TYR A 154 5.66 6.10 5.59
C TYR A 154 4.56 5.84 4.56
N ALA A 155 4.06 6.89 3.91
CA ALA A 155 2.89 6.85 3.02
C ALA A 155 3.00 5.82 1.88
N ALA A 156 4.19 5.69 1.29
CA ALA A 156 4.49 4.75 0.21
C ALA A 156 5.65 3.81 0.56
N ASP A 157 6.00 3.71 1.85
CA ASP A 157 7.13 2.91 2.33
C ASP A 157 6.68 1.47 2.62
N VAL A 158 7.46 0.47 2.19
CA VAL A 158 7.19 -0.96 2.39
C VAL A 158 7.09 -1.37 3.86
N ARG A 159 7.60 -0.54 4.78
CA ARG A 159 7.50 -0.74 6.24
C ARG A 159 6.11 -0.42 6.77
N ASN A 160 5.28 0.31 6.02
CA ASN A 160 3.90 0.58 6.39
C ASN A 160 3.01 -0.61 5.96
N PRO A 161 2.31 -1.28 6.90
CA PRO A 161 1.51 -2.48 6.62
C PRO A 161 0.37 -2.24 5.62
N TYR A 162 -0.05 -0.99 5.43
CA TYR A 162 -1.16 -0.63 4.57
C TYR A 162 -0.71 -0.32 3.12
N VAL A 163 0.61 -0.26 2.86
CA VAL A 163 1.15 -0.03 1.52
C VAL A 163 1.03 -1.30 0.67
N TYR A 164 0.38 -1.16 -0.48
CA TYR A 164 0.09 -2.26 -1.39
C TYR A 164 0.84 -2.14 -2.72
N ALA A 165 0.46 -1.17 -3.56
CA ALA A 165 1.03 -0.96 -4.89
C ALA A 165 1.44 0.50 -5.12
N HIS A 166 1.65 1.26 -4.04
CA HIS A 166 2.07 2.65 -4.12
C HIS A 166 3.43 2.77 -4.83
N THR A 167 3.57 3.79 -5.67
CA THR A 167 4.84 4.14 -6.29
C THR A 167 5.84 4.57 -5.23
N SER A 168 7.01 3.95 -5.23
CA SER A 168 8.08 4.26 -4.28
C SER A 168 8.62 5.67 -4.51
N THR A 169 9.02 6.35 -3.44
CA THR A 169 9.75 7.63 -3.53
C THR A 169 11.09 7.48 -4.24
N ALA A 170 11.68 6.27 -4.26
CA ALA A 170 12.87 5.97 -5.05
C ALA A 170 12.62 6.10 -6.56
N ALA A 171 11.42 5.74 -7.04
CA ALA A 171 11.05 5.90 -8.44
C ALA A 171 10.96 7.38 -8.83
N LEU A 172 10.60 8.28 -7.90
CA LEU A 172 10.60 9.72 -8.16
C LEU A 172 12.02 10.27 -8.35
N ARG A 173 12.98 9.81 -7.54
CA ARG A 173 14.40 10.19 -7.72
C ARG A 173 14.94 9.73 -9.08
N MET A 174 14.51 8.55 -9.53
CA MET A 174 14.82 8.04 -10.86
C MET A 174 14.19 8.91 -11.95
N VAL A 175 12.92 9.31 -11.80
CA VAL A 175 12.26 10.25 -12.71
C VAL A 175 13.03 11.56 -12.80
N ASP A 176 13.39 12.15 -11.64
CA ASP A 176 14.18 13.37 -11.58
C ASP A 176 15.54 13.21 -12.27
N ARG A 177 16.15 12.03 -12.13
CA ARG A 177 17.41 11.71 -12.82
C ARG A 177 17.25 11.77 -14.32
N VAL A 178 16.22 11.14 -14.89
CA VAL A 178 15.99 11.15 -16.34
C VAL A 178 15.82 12.58 -16.86
N HIS A 179 15.09 13.42 -16.12
CA HIS A 179 14.93 14.85 -16.45
C HIS A 179 16.24 15.63 -16.37
N GLN A 180 17.08 15.35 -15.37
CA GLN A 180 18.42 15.95 -15.28
C GLN A 180 19.34 15.51 -16.42
N ILE A 181 19.25 14.26 -16.86
CA ILE A 181 19.97 13.79 -18.05
C ILE A 181 19.44 14.45 -19.32
N ALA A 182 18.12 14.64 -19.44
CA ALA A 182 17.53 15.38 -20.56
C ALA A 182 18.05 16.82 -20.64
N ALA A 183 18.25 17.49 -19.49
CA ALA A 183 18.75 18.87 -19.44
C ALA A 183 20.18 19.03 -19.99
N VAL A 184 21.03 18.00 -19.85
CA VAL A 184 22.42 18.01 -20.39
C VAL A 184 22.52 17.39 -21.78
N HIS A 185 21.43 16.82 -22.31
CA HIS A 185 21.39 16.21 -23.62
C HIS A 185 21.21 17.29 -24.71
N PRO A 186 21.92 17.22 -25.85
CA PRO A 186 21.80 18.22 -26.92
C PRO A 186 20.37 18.43 -27.43
N ASP A 187 19.58 17.35 -27.48
CA ASP A 187 18.18 17.38 -27.91
C ASP A 187 17.18 17.75 -26.79
N GLY A 188 17.63 18.04 -25.57
CA GLY A 188 16.77 18.40 -24.44
C GLY A 188 15.66 17.36 -24.20
N ASN A 189 14.41 17.82 -24.09
CA ASN A 189 13.22 16.98 -23.92
C ASN A 189 12.95 16.04 -25.11
N ARG A 190 13.64 16.20 -26.24
CA ARG A 190 13.58 15.28 -27.40
C ARG A 190 14.58 14.14 -27.30
N MET A 191 15.30 14.03 -26.18
CA MET A 191 16.13 12.87 -25.84
C MET A 191 15.31 11.58 -25.95
N ILE A 192 15.88 10.57 -26.60
CA ILE A 192 15.21 9.28 -26.77
C ILE A 192 15.30 8.51 -25.44
N VAL A 193 14.14 8.17 -24.89
CA VAL A 193 14.00 7.33 -23.70
C VAL A 193 13.21 6.07 -24.06
N ARG A 194 13.69 4.89 -23.65
CA ARG A 194 12.97 3.63 -23.87
C ARG A 194 12.63 2.95 -22.57
N ILE A 195 11.37 2.60 -22.41
CA ILE A 195 10.86 1.83 -21.29
C ILE A 195 10.48 0.46 -21.81
N ILE A 196 11.17 -0.58 -21.36
CA ILE A 196 11.01 -1.95 -21.85
C ILE A 196 10.56 -2.84 -20.69
N ARG A 197 9.27 -3.15 -20.64
CA ARG A 197 8.67 -4.04 -19.65
C ARG A 197 7.77 -5.07 -20.32
N PRO A 198 8.24 -6.31 -20.47
CA PRO A 198 7.40 -7.43 -20.88
C PRO A 198 6.15 -7.49 -20.00
N GLY A 199 4.96 -7.49 -20.61
CA GLY A 199 3.69 -7.47 -19.89
C GLY A 199 3.17 -6.08 -19.49
N GLY A 200 3.86 -4.99 -19.85
CA GLY A 200 3.33 -3.62 -19.77
C GLY A 200 3.29 -3.00 -18.37
N ASP A 201 3.97 -3.60 -17.39
CA ASP A 201 4.02 -3.11 -16.02
C ASP A 201 5.08 -2.00 -15.84
N TYR A 202 4.81 -0.83 -16.45
CA TYR A 202 5.63 0.38 -16.36
C TYR A 202 4.85 1.61 -15.84
N TRP A 203 3.56 1.48 -15.52
CA TRP A 203 2.83 2.58 -14.88
C TRP A 203 3.38 2.84 -13.47
N PRO A 204 3.53 4.11 -13.04
CA PRO A 204 3.01 5.34 -13.64
C PRO A 204 3.98 6.15 -14.51
N LEU A 205 5.09 5.56 -15.00
CA LEU A 205 6.12 6.30 -15.74
C LEU A 205 5.61 7.14 -16.94
N PRO A 206 4.58 6.73 -17.70
CA PRO A 206 4.03 7.57 -18.76
C PRO A 206 3.56 8.96 -18.29
N TRP A 207 3.04 9.06 -17.07
CA TRP A 207 2.60 10.33 -16.50
C TRP A 207 3.78 11.25 -16.17
N TYR A 208 4.86 10.68 -15.64
CA TYR A 208 6.05 11.42 -15.21
C TYR A 208 6.96 11.88 -16.35
N PHE A 209 6.84 11.26 -17.51
CA PHE A 209 7.64 11.58 -18.70
C PHE A 209 6.80 12.18 -19.85
N ARG A 210 5.60 12.69 -19.54
CA ARG A 210 4.67 13.28 -20.53
C ARG A 210 5.21 14.52 -21.26
N ASP A 211 6.21 15.16 -20.68
CA ASP A 211 6.92 16.34 -21.19
C ASP A 211 8.14 16.00 -22.05
N LEU A 212 8.56 14.73 -22.05
CA LEU A 212 9.57 14.21 -22.97
C LEU A 212 8.90 13.80 -24.29
N GLU A 213 9.41 14.29 -25.41
CA GLU A 213 8.75 14.13 -26.72
C GLU A 213 8.99 12.76 -27.36
N ARG A 214 10.05 12.04 -26.96
CA ARG A 214 10.50 10.79 -27.61
C ARG A 214 10.65 9.64 -26.62
N VAL A 215 9.55 9.25 -25.99
CA VAL A 215 9.51 8.10 -25.07
C VAL A 215 8.84 6.89 -25.74
N GLY A 216 9.57 5.78 -25.83
CA GLY A 216 9.05 4.50 -26.31
C GLY A 216 8.61 3.58 -25.18
N TYR A 217 7.33 3.20 -25.13
CA TYR A 217 6.78 2.27 -24.13
C TYR A 217 6.58 0.88 -24.75
N HIS A 218 7.51 -0.03 -24.48
CA HIS A 218 7.58 -1.33 -25.12
C HIS A 218 7.09 -2.45 -24.19
N VAL A 219 6.06 -3.18 -24.64
CA VAL A 219 5.52 -4.38 -23.97
C VAL A 219 6.27 -5.67 -24.34
N GLY A 220 7.23 -5.57 -25.25
CA GLY A 220 8.13 -6.64 -25.68
C GLY A 220 9.51 -6.05 -26.01
N PHE A 221 10.47 -6.89 -26.39
CA PHE A 221 11.81 -6.40 -26.73
C PHE A 221 11.80 -5.66 -28.08
N PRO A 222 12.20 -4.38 -28.13
CA PRO A 222 12.18 -3.61 -29.38
C PRO A 222 13.32 -4.05 -30.31
N ALA A 223 13.08 -3.92 -31.63
CA ALA A 223 14.10 -4.23 -32.64
C ALA A 223 15.37 -3.37 -32.52
N THR A 224 15.22 -2.12 -32.06
CA THR A 224 16.34 -1.24 -31.69
C THR A 224 16.21 -0.94 -30.20
N PRO A 225 17.05 -1.48 -29.31
CA PRO A 225 16.97 -1.18 -27.88
C PRO A 225 17.76 0.07 -27.48
N ASP A 226 18.68 0.56 -28.32
CA ASP A 226 19.53 1.71 -28.00
C ASP A 226 18.72 3.01 -27.84
N ALA A 227 19.08 3.75 -26.80
CA ALA A 227 18.51 5.06 -26.44
C ALA A 227 19.47 5.79 -25.49
N ALA A 228 19.30 7.10 -25.31
CA ALA A 228 20.07 7.85 -24.32
C ALA A 228 19.81 7.35 -22.89
N VAL A 229 18.56 6.96 -22.61
CA VAL A 229 18.14 6.34 -21.36
C VAL A 229 17.24 5.13 -21.65
N ILE A 230 17.51 4.01 -20.97
CA ILE A 230 16.71 2.79 -21.03
C ILE A 230 16.27 2.39 -19.63
N ILE A 231 14.97 2.22 -19.42
CA ILE A 231 14.38 1.75 -18.17
C ILE A 231 13.79 0.35 -18.42
N SER A 232 14.29 -0.67 -17.71
CA SER A 232 13.83 -2.05 -17.89
C SER A 232 13.74 -2.81 -16.57
N GLY A 233 13.09 -3.97 -16.59
CA GLY A 233 13.22 -4.93 -15.49
C GLY A 233 14.58 -5.64 -15.50
N PRO A 234 15.01 -6.18 -14.34
CA PRO A 234 16.27 -6.92 -14.22
C PRO A 234 16.32 -8.20 -15.08
N GLU A 235 15.16 -8.77 -15.42
CA GLU A 235 15.03 -9.94 -16.29
C GLU A 235 15.59 -9.72 -17.70
N LEU A 236 15.66 -8.47 -18.17
CA LEU A 236 16.18 -8.11 -19.48
C LEU A 236 17.67 -7.80 -19.50
N ASN A 237 18.38 -7.95 -18.36
CA ASN A 237 19.75 -7.49 -18.23
C ASN A 237 20.73 -8.17 -19.19
N GLN A 238 20.62 -9.48 -19.34
CA GLN A 238 21.49 -10.22 -20.25
C GLN A 238 21.19 -9.87 -21.70
N LEU A 239 19.90 -9.88 -22.07
CA LEU A 239 19.47 -9.58 -23.43
C LEU A 239 19.86 -8.15 -23.86
N LEU A 240 19.73 -7.17 -22.96
CA LEU A 240 20.19 -5.80 -23.22
C LEU A 240 21.70 -5.73 -23.38
N LYS A 241 22.50 -6.43 -22.55
CA LYS A 241 23.96 -6.44 -22.72
C LYS A 241 24.41 -7.00 -24.08
N GLU A 242 23.67 -7.94 -24.64
CA GLU A 242 23.99 -8.57 -25.92
C GLU A 242 23.61 -7.70 -27.13
N HIS A 243 22.64 -6.78 -26.98
CA HIS A 243 22.08 -6.01 -28.10
C HIS A 243 22.39 -4.51 -28.06
N LEU A 244 22.88 -3.99 -26.93
CA LEU A 244 23.28 -2.59 -26.81
C LEU A 244 24.66 -2.37 -27.41
N LYS A 245 24.78 -1.29 -28.18
CA LYS A 245 26.03 -0.92 -28.86
C LYS A 245 26.89 0.01 -28.01
N ASP A 246 26.24 0.87 -27.24
CA ASP A 246 26.90 1.84 -26.37
C ASP A 246 27.17 1.27 -24.97
N ASP A 247 28.05 1.94 -24.23
CA ASP A 247 28.28 1.66 -22.81
C ASP A 247 27.33 2.49 -21.94
N TYR A 248 26.84 1.89 -20.85
CA TYR A 248 25.82 2.46 -19.98
C TYR A 248 26.22 2.38 -18.51
N PHE A 249 26.04 3.49 -17.81
CA PHE A 249 25.93 3.50 -16.36
C PHE A 249 24.58 2.91 -15.95
N VAL A 250 24.57 2.02 -14.94
CA VAL A 250 23.35 1.33 -14.51
C VAL A 250 23.07 1.63 -13.05
N GLU A 251 21.89 2.17 -12.78
CA GLU A 251 21.34 2.29 -11.43
C GLU A 251 20.09 1.42 -11.27
N SER A 252 19.88 0.90 -10.06
CA SER A 252 18.69 0.11 -9.72
C SER A 252 17.76 0.93 -8.84
N CYS A 253 16.46 0.87 -9.10
CA CYS A 253 15.45 1.49 -8.26
C CYS A 253 14.23 0.56 -8.10
N ALA A 254 13.47 0.75 -7.03
CA ALA A 254 12.19 0.06 -6.85
C ALA A 254 11.06 0.95 -7.39
N LEU A 255 10.21 0.41 -8.27
CA LEU A 255 9.01 1.10 -8.75
C LEU A 255 7.91 1.07 -7.68
N ARG A 256 7.67 -0.11 -7.12
CA ARG A 256 6.71 -0.40 -6.05
C ARG A 256 7.11 -1.72 -5.35
N PRO A 257 6.44 -2.14 -4.26
CA PRO A 257 6.79 -3.39 -3.59
C PRO A 257 6.86 -4.57 -4.57
N GLY A 258 8.00 -5.28 -4.58
CA GLY A 258 8.23 -6.44 -5.45
C GLY A 258 8.56 -6.14 -6.92
N ILE A 259 8.55 -4.87 -7.35
CA ILE A 259 8.87 -4.48 -8.73
C ILE A 259 10.12 -3.60 -8.74
N SER A 260 11.21 -4.15 -9.25
CA SER A 260 12.49 -3.46 -9.45
C SER A 260 12.68 -3.05 -10.90
N LEU A 261 13.26 -1.87 -11.09
CA LEU A 261 13.68 -1.34 -12.38
C LEU A 261 15.19 -1.10 -12.38
N GLN A 262 15.75 -1.14 -13.58
CA GLN A 262 17.10 -0.68 -13.86
C GLN A 262 17.03 0.45 -14.85
N VAL A 263 17.72 1.54 -14.53
CA VAL A 263 17.91 2.66 -15.44
C VAL A 263 19.34 2.61 -15.95
N ARG A 264 19.44 2.50 -17.27
CA ARG A 264 20.68 2.55 -18.02
C ARG A 264 20.78 3.92 -18.66
N ILE A 265 21.82 4.66 -18.30
CA ILE A 265 22.12 5.99 -18.83
C ILE A 265 23.39 5.86 -19.65
N ARG A 266 23.40 6.34 -20.89
CA ARG A 266 24.60 6.27 -21.74
C ARG A 266 25.79 6.93 -21.04
N ARG A 267 26.96 6.29 -21.05
CA ARG A 267 28.08 6.67 -20.16
C ARG A 267 28.58 8.10 -20.41
N ASP A 268 28.64 8.55 -21.65
CA ASP A 268 28.99 9.92 -22.03
C ASP A 268 28.05 10.96 -21.40
N LEU A 269 26.74 10.67 -21.33
CA LEU A 269 25.75 11.56 -20.72
C LEU A 269 25.87 11.55 -19.21
N TRP A 270 26.14 10.39 -18.61
CA TRP A 270 26.38 10.28 -17.18
C TRP A 270 27.62 11.09 -16.76
N GLU A 271 28.72 10.99 -17.50
CA GLU A 271 29.94 11.73 -17.24
C GLU A 271 29.74 13.25 -17.37
N LYS A 272 29.05 13.70 -18.42
CA LYS A 272 28.66 15.11 -18.57
C LYS A 272 27.83 15.61 -17.40
N PHE A 273 26.81 14.85 -17.03
CA PHE A 273 25.94 15.17 -15.90
C PHE A 273 26.72 15.26 -14.56
N MET A 274 27.69 14.37 -14.35
CA MET A 274 28.54 14.40 -13.14
C MET A 274 29.50 15.60 -13.15
N ALA A 275 30.03 15.98 -14.32
CA ALA A 275 30.93 17.12 -14.46
C ALA A 275 30.27 18.47 -14.15
N GLU A 276 28.96 18.64 -14.43
CA GLU A 276 28.23 19.86 -14.06
C GLU A 276 27.91 19.99 -12.56
N ARG A 277 28.16 18.93 -11.78
CA ARG A 277 27.86 18.89 -10.33
C ARG A 277 29.08 18.81 -9.43
N GLY A 278 30.27 18.61 -9.99
CA GLY A 278 31.55 18.65 -9.28
C GLY A 278 32.13 20.05 -9.27
#